data_AF-A0A6A4XE95-F1
#
_entry.id   AF-A0A6A4XE95-F1
#
_cell.length_a   1.000
_cell.length_b   1.000
_cell.length_c   1.000
_cell.angle_alpha   90.00
_cell.angle_beta   90.00
_cell.angle_gamma   90.00
#
_symmetry.space_group_name_H-M   'P 1'
#
loop_
_entity.id
_entity.type
_entity.pdbx_description
1 polymer ?
#
loop_
_entity_poly.entity_id
_entity_poly.type
_entity_poly.pdbx_seq_one_letter_code
_entity_poly.pdbx_strand_id
1 'polypeptide(L)'
;GKYGGYNLRNIENVDKTAVYYDMPTGKIWAEIGKSSKVDKSQKHSDRITAVLSCRANGGILPILSIVHGTPGGTINMNEHGTYPQGHYYDVQ
;
A
#
# COMPACT_ATOMS: atom_id res chain seq x y z
N GLY A 1 24.47 26.82 2.66
CA GLY A 1 24.18 25.53 1.98
C GLY A 1 23.15 25.75 0.89
N LYS A 2 23.20 24.97 -0.20
CA LYS A 2 22.39 25.12 -1.44
C LYS A 2 20.87 25.24 -1.23
N TYR A 3 20.37 24.82 -0.07
CA TYR A 3 18.93 24.78 0.25
C TYR A 3 18.53 25.65 1.46
N GLY A 4 19.44 26.45 2.02
CA GLY A 4 19.21 27.17 3.29
C GLY A 4 18.15 28.29 3.25
N GLY A 5 17.70 28.71 2.06
CA GLY A 5 16.67 29.74 1.88
C GLY A 5 15.28 29.20 1.53
N TYR A 6 15.14 27.89 1.33
CA TYR A 6 13.84 27.30 0.99
C TYR A 6 13.00 27.08 2.24
N ASN A 7 11.69 27.34 2.14
CA ASN A 7 10.77 26.96 3.20
C ASN A 7 10.80 25.44 3.37
N LEU A 8 10.99 24.95 4.59
CA LEU A 8 11.03 23.51 4.89
C LEU A 8 9.76 22.75 4.46
N ARG A 9 8.63 23.45 4.30
CA ARG A 9 7.38 22.88 3.77
C ARG A 9 7.44 22.54 2.28
N ASN A 10 8.39 23.13 1.54
CA ASN A 10 8.55 22.97 0.10
C ASN A 10 9.65 21.95 -0.25
N ILE A 11 10.29 21.35 0.75
CA ILE A 11 11.28 20.29 0.57
C ILE A 11 10.58 18.99 0.94
N GLU A 12 10.42 18.10 -0.04
CA GLU A 12 9.75 16.81 0.09
C GLU A 12 10.71 15.69 -0.26
N ASN A 13 10.75 14.66 0.59
CA ASN A 13 11.42 13.40 0.32
C ASN A 13 10.36 12.34 0.03
N VAL A 14 10.59 11.53 -1.00
CA VAL A 14 9.66 10.51 -1.47
C VAL A 14 10.40 9.19 -1.57
N ASP A 15 9.81 8.13 -1.02
CA ASP A 15 10.33 6.76 -1.12
C ASP A 15 9.22 5.78 -1.55
N LYS A 16 9.62 4.73 -2.27
CA LYS A 16 8.75 3.66 -2.74
C LYS A 16 9.15 2.36 -2.06
N THR A 17 8.23 1.79 -1.29
CA THR A 17 8.46 0.55 -0.54
C THR A 17 7.45 -0.52 -0.91
N ALA A 18 7.89 -1.78 -0.91
CA ALA A 18 7.01 -2.92 -1.11
C ALA A 18 6.39 -3.35 0.22
N VAL A 19 5.07 -3.50 0.24
CA VAL A 19 4.28 -4.01 1.37
C VAL A 19 3.81 -5.41 1.01
N TYR A 20 4.26 -6.40 1.77
CA TYR A 20 3.93 -7.81 1.56
C TYR A 20 2.78 -8.22 2.47
N TYR A 21 1.85 -9.02 1.95
CA TYR A 21 0.87 -9.69 2.81
C TYR A 21 1.58 -10.76 3.63
N ASP A 22 1.45 -10.66 4.95
CA ASP A 22 1.90 -11.69 5.87
C ASP A 22 0.79 -12.76 6.02
N MET A 23 1.06 -13.96 5.51
CA MET A 23 0.25 -15.15 5.76
C MET A 23 1.12 -16.20 6.43
N PRO A 24 1.24 -16.17 7.77
CA PRO A 24 2.04 -17.15 8.49
C PRO A 24 1.45 -18.55 8.30
N THR A 25 2.32 -19.51 7.98
CA THR A 25 2.00 -20.87 7.51
C THR A 25 1.13 -21.70 8.48
N GLY A 26 0.93 -21.25 9.71
CA GLY A 26 0.14 -21.93 10.74
C GLY A 26 -1.15 -21.21 11.16
N LYS A 27 -1.46 -20.03 10.60
CA LYS A 27 -2.68 -19.27 10.94
C LYS A 27 -3.39 -18.81 9.68
N ILE A 28 -4.11 -19.74 9.05
CA ILE A 28 -4.95 -19.46 7.88
C ILE A 28 -6.34 -19.07 8.37
N TRP A 29 -6.77 -17.86 7.99
CA TRP A 29 -8.14 -17.42 8.22
C TRP A 29 -9.05 -18.12 7.20
N ALA A 30 -10.16 -18.68 7.68
CA ALA A 30 -11.21 -19.22 6.84
C ALA A 30 -12.55 -18.62 7.28
N GLU A 31 -13.48 -18.49 6.34
CA GLU A 31 -14.86 -18.12 6.68
C GLU A 31 -15.45 -19.09 7.72
N ILE A 32 -16.31 -18.57 8.58
CA ILE A 32 -16.97 -19.36 9.63
C ILE A 32 -17.74 -20.52 8.98
N GLY A 33 -17.40 -21.76 9.35
CA GLY A 33 -18.01 -22.97 8.80
C GLY A 33 -17.37 -23.49 7.50
N LYS A 34 -16.29 -22.87 7.00
CA LYS A 34 -15.51 -23.34 5.85
C LYS A 34 -14.19 -23.96 6.29
N SER A 35 -13.63 -24.80 5.43
CA SER A 35 -12.33 -25.44 5.65
C SER A 35 -11.20 -24.43 5.47
N SER A 36 -10.22 -24.44 6.37
CA SER A 36 -8.96 -23.66 6.26
C SER A 36 -7.88 -24.39 5.46
N LYS A 37 -8.24 -25.46 4.74
CA LYS A 37 -7.30 -26.27 3.96
C LYS A 37 -6.82 -25.45 2.75
N VAL A 38 -5.51 -25.27 2.66
CA VAL A 38 -4.85 -24.56 1.56
C VAL A 38 -4.55 -25.56 0.46
N ASP A 39 -5.31 -25.50 -0.63
CA ASP A 39 -5.12 -26.37 -1.81
C ASP A 39 -4.01 -25.86 -2.74
N LYS A 40 -3.66 -24.57 -2.65
CA LYS A 40 -2.59 -23.93 -3.44
C LYS A 40 -1.73 -23.07 -2.53
N SER A 41 -0.43 -23.33 -2.51
CA SER A 41 0.54 -22.45 -1.86
C SER A 41 1.36 -21.73 -2.93
N GLN A 42 1.61 -20.45 -2.71
CA GLN A 42 2.58 -19.69 -3.50
C GLN A 42 3.75 -19.28 -2.60
N LYS A 43 4.97 -19.38 -3.14
CA LYS A 43 6.19 -19.02 -2.39
C LYS A 43 6.34 -17.50 -2.21
N HIS A 44 5.62 -16.71 -2.99
CA HIS A 44 5.73 -15.26 -3.02
C HIS A 44 4.33 -14.71 -2.72
N SER A 45 4.15 -14.00 -1.61
CA SER A 45 2.92 -13.26 -1.37
C SER A 45 2.77 -12.18 -2.43
N ASP A 46 1.53 -11.86 -2.79
CA ASP A 46 1.25 -10.61 -3.49
C ASP A 46 1.79 -9.43 -2.68
N ARG A 47 2.21 -8.39 -3.38
CA ARG A 47 2.70 -7.17 -2.77
C ARG A 47 1.91 -5.97 -3.28
N ILE A 48 1.60 -5.06 -2.38
CA ILE A 48 1.20 -3.70 -2.73
C ILE A 48 2.47 -2.85 -2.70
N THR A 49 2.53 -1.83 -3.55
CA THR A 49 3.57 -0.82 -3.43
C THR A 49 3.00 0.38 -2.67
N ALA A 50 3.71 0.88 -1.66
CA ALA A 50 3.38 2.14 -1.01
C ALA A 50 4.41 3.20 -1.39
N VAL A 51 3.94 4.40 -1.71
CA VAL A 51 4.76 5.60 -1.87
C VAL A 51 4.54 6.48 -0.64
N LEU A 52 5.62 6.71 0.10
CA LEU A 52 5.65 7.51 1.32
C LEU A 52 6.32 8.85 1.01
N SER A 53 5.67 9.94 1.38
CA SER A 53 6.22 11.28 1.20
C SER A 53 6.22 12.05 2.52
N CYS A 54 7.36 12.66 2.84
CA CYS A 54 7.52 13.47 4.04
C CYS A 54 8.18 14.82 3.70
N ARG A 55 7.76 15.86 4.41
CA ARG A 55 8.32 17.21 4.31
C ARG A 55 9.47 17.38 5.29
N ALA A 56 10.43 18.23 4.96
CA ALA A 56 11.56 18.53 5.83
C ALA A 56 11.15 19.16 7.19
N ASN A 57 9.94 19.71 7.28
CA ASN A 57 9.37 20.19 8.54
C ASN A 57 8.68 19.10 9.39
N GLY A 58 8.81 17.82 9.02
CA GLY A 58 8.19 16.69 9.70
C GLY A 58 6.75 16.38 9.29
N GLY A 59 6.17 17.13 8.35
CA GLY A 59 4.83 16.85 7.84
C GLY A 59 4.79 15.57 7.00
N ILE A 60 3.89 14.64 7.33
CA ILE A 60 3.64 13.44 6.54
C ILE A 60 2.53 13.72 5.53
N LEU A 61 2.74 13.34 4.27
CA LEU A 61 1.73 13.44 3.22
C LEU A 61 0.90 12.14 3.14
N PRO A 62 -0.31 12.20 2.55
CA PRO A 62 -1.12 11.01 2.30
C PRO A 62 -0.32 9.91 1.58
N ILE A 63 -0.44 8.68 2.07
CA ILE A 63 0.22 7.51 1.46
C ILE A 63 -0.48 7.21 0.12
N LEU A 64 0.32 7.00 -0.93
CA LEU A 64 -0.17 6.49 -2.21
C LEU A 64 0.09 4.98 -2.28
N SER A 65 -0.98 4.19 -2.31
CA SER A 65 -0.94 2.75 -2.47
C SER A 65 -1.15 2.38 -3.93
N ILE A 66 -0.14 1.78 -4.55
CA ILE A 66 -0.20 1.28 -5.93
C ILE A 66 -0.56 -0.20 -5.87
N VAL A 67 -1.73 -0.51 -6.41
CA VAL A 67 -2.24 -1.88 -6.53
C VAL A 67 -1.88 -2.46 -7.90
N HIS A 68 -1.61 -3.76 -7.92
CA HIS A 68 -1.30 -4.47 -9.16
C HIS A 68 -2.60 -4.63 -9.97
N GLY A 69 -2.63 -4.16 -11.21
CA GLY A 69 -3.81 -4.25 -12.06
C GLY A 69 -3.53 -3.89 -13.51
N THR A 70 -4.58 -3.65 -14.29
CA THR A 70 -4.42 -3.17 -15.66
C THR A 70 -4.22 -1.64 -15.63
N PRO A 71 -3.16 -1.08 -16.24
CA PRO A 71 -2.99 0.37 -16.33
C PRO A 71 -4.23 1.06 -16.93
N GLY A 72 -4.76 2.08 -16.25
CA GLY A 72 -6.02 2.75 -16.63
C GLY A 72 -7.30 1.93 -16.35
N GLY A 73 -7.17 0.74 -15.78
CA GLY A 73 -8.28 -0.08 -15.30
C GLY A 73 -8.92 0.49 -14.04
N THR A 74 -10.14 0.03 -13.75
CA THR A 74 -10.87 0.45 -12.56
C THR A 74 -10.38 -0.32 -11.34
N ILE A 75 -10.11 0.39 -10.25
CA ILE A 75 -9.89 -0.24 -8.95
C ILE A 75 -11.25 -0.76 -8.47
N ASN A 76 -11.36 -2.06 -8.18
CA ASN A 76 -12.58 -2.64 -7.65
C ASN A 76 -12.82 -2.14 -6.22
N MET A 77 -13.71 -1.15 -6.06
CA MET A 77 -14.06 -0.58 -4.76
C MET A 77 -15.16 -1.37 -4.02
N ASN A 78 -15.74 -2.40 -4.64
CA ASN A 78 -16.88 -3.15 -4.09
C ASN A 78 -16.45 -4.38 -3.28
N GLU A 79 -15.21 -4.86 -3.45
CA GLU A 79 -14.75 -6.15 -2.90
C GLU A 79 -14.34 -6.06 -1.42
N HIS A 80 -14.04 -4.86 -0.94
CA HIS A 80 -13.84 -4.55 0.47
C HIS A 80 -14.65 -3.30 0.80
N GLY A 81 -15.41 -3.32 1.90
CA GLY A 81 -16.24 -2.19 2.31
C GLY A 81 -15.40 -0.92 2.49
N THR A 82 -15.32 -0.12 1.44
CA THR A 82 -14.61 1.16 1.29
C THR A 82 -13.14 1.19 1.72
N TYR A 83 -12.25 1.63 0.82
CA TYR A 83 -10.87 1.95 1.18
C TYR A 83 -10.82 2.98 2.32
N PRO A 84 -9.86 2.86 3.26
CA PRO A 84 -9.73 3.80 4.36
C PRO A 84 -9.51 5.23 3.83
N GLN A 85 -10.29 6.17 4.38
CA GLN A 85 -10.23 7.57 4.01
C GLN A 85 -8.85 8.18 4.36
N GLY A 86 -8.34 9.07 3.51
CA GLY A 86 -7.06 9.77 3.75
C GLY A 86 -5.86 9.18 3.00
N HIS A 87 -6.07 8.17 2.15
CA HIS A 87 -5.06 7.57 1.28
C HIS A 87 -5.43 7.74 -0.19
N TYR A 88 -4.42 7.73 -1.05
CA TYR A 88 -4.60 7.71 -2.50
C TYR A 88 -4.28 6.31 -3.05
N TYR A 89 -4.94 5.94 -4.14
CA TYR A 89 -4.78 4.64 -4.78
C TYR A 89 -4.57 4.82 -6.29
N ASP A 90 -3.66 4.05 -6.86
CA ASP A 90 -3.39 4.02 -8.30
C ASP A 90 -3.10 2.59 -8.78
N VAL A 91 -3.21 2.35 -10.07
CA VAL A 91 -3.01 1.04 -10.69
C VAL A 91 -1.74 1.04 -11.54
N GLN A 92 -0.88 0.03 -11.33
CA GLN A 92 0.31 -0.20 -12.12
C GLN A 92 0.35 -1.63 -12.68
#